data_AF-A0ABD5SEL4-F1
#
_entry.id   AF-A0ABD5SEL4-F1
#
_cell.length_a   1.000
_cell.length_b   1.000
_cell.length_c   1.000
_cell.angle_alpha   90.00
_cell.angle_beta   90.00
_cell.angle_gamma   90.00
#
_symmetry.space_group_name_H-M   'P 1'
#
loop_
_entity.id
_entity.type
_entity.pdbx_description
1 polymer ?
#
loop_
_entity_poly.entity_id
_entity_poly.type
_entity_poly.pdbx_seq_one_letter_code
_entity_poly.pdbx_strand_id
1 'polypeptide(L)'
;GLTSPAAVVDAGSKALANAGMSDSVAERVVEAARDCPRVAVDWGSFPDRIATGENELCEVGIATTDGAGRVGIRVTVNDVEMTATTTYLDGETTVPVGVFGPPDADELEFVVEVVFPDLPLMPVRATRTVQVA
;
A
#
# COMPACT_ATOMS: atom_id res chain seq x y z
N GLY A 1 -20.79 -0.74 6.20
CA GLY A 1 -20.74 -2.10 5.60
C GLY A 1 -19.30 -2.50 5.43
N LEU A 2 -19.03 -3.79 5.25
CA LEU A 2 -17.68 -4.28 4.93
C LEU A 2 -17.41 -4.04 3.45
N THR A 3 -16.35 -3.32 3.11
CA THR A 3 -16.08 -2.86 1.72
C THR A 3 -14.80 -3.44 1.13
N SER A 4 -14.09 -4.29 1.87
CA SER A 4 -12.85 -4.93 1.42
C SER A 4 -12.66 -6.30 2.09
N PRO A 5 -11.89 -7.23 1.49
CA PRO A 5 -11.51 -8.48 2.14
C PRO A 5 -10.81 -8.27 3.49
N ALA A 6 -9.95 -7.26 3.61
CA ALA A 6 -9.33 -6.93 4.89
C ALA A 6 -10.38 -6.62 5.98
N ALA A 7 -11.42 -5.84 5.66
CA ALA A 7 -12.50 -5.57 6.61
C ALA A 7 -13.30 -6.84 6.98
N VAL A 8 -13.41 -7.80 6.06
CA VAL A 8 -14.03 -9.11 6.31
C VAL A 8 -13.18 -9.95 7.28
N VAL A 9 -11.87 -9.97 7.08
CA VAL A 9 -10.94 -10.66 7.99
C VAL A 9 -10.97 -10.03 9.38
N ASP A 10 -10.90 -8.70 9.48
CA ASP A 10 -10.92 -7.95 10.75
C ASP A 10 -12.23 -8.16 11.52
N ALA A 11 -13.37 -8.22 10.82
CA ALA A 11 -14.68 -8.46 11.45
C ALA A 11 -14.85 -9.91 11.93
N GLY A 12 -14.29 -10.87 11.19
CA GLY A 12 -14.35 -12.29 11.49
C GLY A 12 -15.72 -12.94 11.27
N SER A 13 -15.74 -14.28 11.34
CA SER A 13 -16.91 -15.08 10.93
C SER A 13 -18.13 -14.86 11.83
N LYS A 14 -17.92 -14.64 13.14
CA LYS A 14 -19.00 -14.34 14.09
C LYS A 14 -19.77 -13.07 13.72
N ALA A 15 -19.08 -12.02 13.28
CA ALA A 15 -19.74 -10.77 12.89
C ALA A 15 -20.60 -10.97 11.62
N LEU A 16 -20.10 -11.75 10.66
CA LEU A 16 -20.84 -12.13 9.45
C LEU A 16 -22.05 -13.02 9.77
N ALA A 17 -21.90 -13.98 10.66
CA ALA A 17 -23.00 -14.85 11.11
C ALA A 17 -24.10 -14.04 11.80
N ASN A 18 -23.72 -13.11 12.68
CA ASN A 18 -24.65 -12.17 13.31
C ASN A 18 -25.36 -11.25 12.31
N ALA A 19 -24.78 -11.02 11.13
CA ALA A 19 -25.40 -10.28 10.03
C ALA A 19 -26.35 -11.14 9.17
N GLY A 20 -26.59 -12.40 9.55
CA GLY A 20 -27.57 -13.29 8.92
C GLY A 20 -26.97 -14.36 8.00
N MET A 21 -25.64 -14.49 7.95
CA MET A 21 -24.98 -15.59 7.24
C MET A 21 -25.02 -16.87 8.09
N SER A 22 -25.01 -18.05 7.45
CA SER A 22 -24.77 -19.28 8.20
C SER A 22 -23.31 -19.35 8.63
N ASP A 23 -23.04 -19.98 9.78
CA ASP A 23 -21.68 -20.10 10.33
C ASP A 23 -20.70 -20.69 9.30
N SER A 24 -21.10 -21.76 8.61
CA SER A 24 -20.28 -22.41 7.58
C SER A 24 -19.95 -21.52 6.38
N VAL A 25 -20.84 -20.59 6.01
CA VAL A 25 -20.60 -19.65 4.90
C VAL A 25 -19.74 -18.50 5.40
N ALA A 26 -20.00 -18.00 6.61
CA ALA A 26 -19.21 -16.95 7.24
C ALA A 26 -17.74 -17.36 7.39
N GLU A 27 -17.47 -18.59 7.84
CA GLU A 27 -16.12 -19.14 7.93
C GLU A 27 -15.42 -19.21 6.57
N ARG A 28 -16.09 -19.76 5.55
CA ARG A 28 -15.52 -19.87 4.20
C ARG A 28 -15.21 -18.52 3.57
N VAL A 29 -16.05 -17.52 3.85
CA VAL A 29 -15.84 -16.16 3.34
C VAL A 29 -14.64 -15.50 4.01
N VAL A 30 -14.45 -15.68 5.32
CA VAL A 30 -13.26 -15.19 6.03
C VAL A 30 -12.00 -15.88 5.55
N GLU A 31 -12.04 -17.19 5.34
CA GLU A 31 -10.90 -17.94 4.79
C GLU A 31 -10.54 -17.45 3.37
N ALA A 32 -11.52 -17.32 2.47
CA ALA A 32 -11.26 -16.77 1.14
C ALA A 32 -10.76 -15.32 1.16
N ALA A 33 -11.17 -14.53 2.16
CA ALA A 33 -10.69 -13.17 2.34
C ALA A 33 -9.22 -13.11 2.81
N ARG A 34 -8.72 -14.13 3.52
CA ARG A 34 -7.31 -14.27 3.94
C ARG A 34 -6.38 -14.63 2.78
N ASP A 35 -6.93 -15.27 1.74
CA ASP A 35 -6.16 -15.55 0.52
C ASP A 35 -5.91 -14.28 -0.31
N CYS A 36 -6.66 -13.20 -0.07
CA CYS A 36 -6.47 -11.92 -0.75
C CYS A 36 -5.24 -11.19 -0.18
N PRO A 37 -4.33 -10.66 -1.02
CA PRO A 37 -3.19 -9.87 -0.57
C PRO A 37 -3.61 -8.67 0.27
N ARG A 38 -3.05 -8.56 1.48
CA ARG A 38 -3.23 -7.42 2.38
C ARG A 38 -1.94 -6.63 2.49
N VAL A 39 -1.82 -5.58 1.70
CA VAL A 39 -0.57 -4.82 1.56
C VAL A 39 -0.47 -3.69 2.58
N ALA A 40 0.72 -3.55 3.17
CA ALA A 40 1.16 -2.42 3.96
C ALA A 40 2.38 -1.76 3.31
N VAL A 41 2.46 -0.43 3.40
CA VAL A 41 3.60 0.37 2.94
C VAL A 41 4.35 0.88 4.17
N ASP A 42 5.64 0.60 4.24
CA ASP A 42 6.56 1.09 5.26
C ASP A 42 7.52 2.11 4.64
N TRP A 43 7.46 3.33 5.14
CA TRP A 43 8.33 4.42 4.70
C TRP A 43 9.73 4.33 5.30
N GLY A 44 9.96 3.49 6.32
CA GLY A 44 11.27 3.34 6.95
C GLY A 44 11.84 4.67 7.44
N SER A 45 13.03 5.04 6.95
CA SER A 45 13.73 6.28 7.30
C SER A 45 13.43 7.45 6.36
N PHE A 46 12.28 7.45 5.65
CA PHE A 46 11.92 8.54 4.74
C PHE A 46 11.94 9.89 5.47
N PRO A 47 12.59 10.92 4.89
CA PRO A 47 12.77 12.20 5.57
C PRO A 47 11.44 12.97 5.68
N ASP A 48 11.32 13.80 6.71
CA ASP A 48 10.25 14.80 6.82
C ASP A 48 10.65 16.15 6.19
N ARG A 49 11.95 16.34 5.93
CA ARG A 49 12.50 17.56 5.33
C ARG A 49 13.73 17.25 4.48
N ILE A 50 13.90 17.99 3.38
CA ILE A 50 15.10 18.02 2.56
C ILE A 50 15.51 19.47 2.26
N ALA A 51 16.81 19.76 2.23
CA ALA A 51 17.28 21.10 1.88
C ALA A 51 17.21 21.35 0.37
N THR A 52 17.06 22.61 -0.02
CA THR A 52 17.08 23.00 -1.43
C THR A 52 18.41 22.61 -2.08
N GLY A 53 18.34 21.90 -3.20
CA GLY A 53 19.50 21.40 -3.96
C GLY A 53 20.06 20.07 -3.47
N GLU A 54 19.61 19.57 -2.31
CA GLU A 54 20.03 18.27 -1.79
C GLU A 54 19.18 17.13 -2.36
N ASN A 55 19.74 15.92 -2.33
CA ASN A 55 19.03 14.69 -2.67
C ASN A 55 19.31 13.58 -1.65
N GLU A 56 18.34 12.69 -1.50
CA GLU A 56 18.46 11.47 -0.70
C GLU A 56 17.80 10.32 -1.46
N LEU A 57 18.42 9.14 -1.47
CA LEU A 57 17.81 7.91 -1.98
C LEU A 57 17.26 7.10 -0.81
N CYS A 58 15.95 6.90 -0.79
CA CYS A 58 15.25 6.14 0.24
C CYS A 58 14.70 4.83 -0.33
N GLU A 59 14.56 3.82 0.52
CA GLU A 59 13.88 2.57 0.19
C GLU A 59 12.52 2.56 0.89
N VAL A 60 11.44 2.38 0.12
CA VAL A 60 10.10 2.19 0.67
C VAL A 60 9.76 0.71 0.63
N GLY A 61 9.44 0.15 1.80
CA GLY A 61 9.03 -1.23 1.98
C GLY A 61 7.56 -1.43 1.61
N ILE A 62 7.28 -2.53 0.94
CA ILE A 62 5.94 -2.96 0.56
C ILE A 62 5.82 -4.43 0.95
N ALA A 63 4.94 -4.72 1.89
CA ALA A 63 4.78 -6.06 2.43
C ALA A 63 3.33 -6.51 2.42
N THR A 64 3.10 -7.81 2.27
CA THR A 64 1.78 -8.42 2.45
C THR A 64 1.70 -9.06 3.84
N THR A 65 0.65 -8.76 4.62
CA THR A 65 0.42 -9.39 5.94
C THR A 65 -0.35 -10.70 5.82
N ASP A 66 -1.13 -10.84 4.76
CA ASP A 66 -2.00 -11.98 4.46
C ASP A 66 -2.08 -12.14 2.94
N GLY A 67 -2.16 -13.38 2.46
CA GLY A 67 -2.23 -13.67 1.03
C GLY A 67 -0.96 -13.27 0.26
N ALA A 68 -0.88 -13.71 -0.99
CA ALA A 68 0.18 -13.39 -1.91
C ALA A 68 -0.40 -13.21 -3.32
N GLY A 69 0.25 -12.44 -4.17
CA GLY A 69 -0.26 -12.22 -5.52
C GLY A 69 0.54 -11.24 -6.35
N ARG A 70 0.16 -11.13 -7.63
CA ARG A 70 0.74 -10.11 -8.52
C ARG A 70 0.24 -8.73 -8.12
N VAL A 71 1.17 -7.81 -7.93
CA VAL A 71 0.92 -6.41 -7.62
C VAL A 71 1.60 -5.50 -8.63
N GLY A 72 0.96 -4.39 -8.96
CA GLY A 72 1.60 -3.25 -9.60
C GLY A 72 1.90 -2.20 -8.55
N ILE A 73 3.12 -1.67 -8.53
CA ILE A 73 3.56 -0.64 -7.59
C ILE A 73 3.91 0.59 -8.41
N ARG A 74 3.34 1.74 -8.04
CA ARG A 74 3.63 3.02 -8.65
C ARG A 74 3.96 4.05 -7.58
N VAL A 75 5.04 4.78 -7.79
CA VAL A 75 5.47 5.90 -6.94
C VAL A 75 5.37 7.19 -7.74
N THR A 76 4.74 8.20 -7.16
CA THR A 76 4.67 9.56 -7.72
C THR A 76 5.16 10.59 -6.71
N VAL A 77 5.70 11.70 -7.20
CA VAL A 77 5.93 12.92 -6.42
C VAL A 77 5.20 14.08 -7.09
N ASN A 78 4.32 14.78 -6.37
CA ASN A 78 3.49 15.87 -6.90
C ASN A 78 2.81 15.47 -8.23
N ASP A 79 2.16 14.30 -8.24
CA ASP A 79 1.52 13.65 -9.41
C ASP A 79 2.45 13.24 -10.57
N VAL A 80 3.76 13.46 -10.46
CA VAL A 80 4.75 13.03 -11.46
C VAL A 80 5.23 11.62 -11.14
N GLU A 81 5.08 10.69 -12.07
CA GLU A 81 5.58 9.32 -11.93
C GLU A 81 7.10 9.28 -11.77
N MET A 82 7.54 8.63 -10.70
CA MET A 82 8.96 8.37 -10.43
C MET A 82 9.35 6.96 -10.84
N THR A 83 8.53 5.98 -10.48
CA THR A 83 8.80 4.56 -10.71
C THR A 83 7.48 3.81 -10.82
N ALA A 84 7.44 2.86 -11.75
CA ALA A 84 6.36 1.90 -11.87
C ALA A 84 6.97 0.50 -12.10
N THR A 85 6.53 -0.47 -11.30
CA THR A 85 6.97 -1.87 -11.42
C THR A 85 5.81 -2.81 -11.19
N THR A 86 5.94 -4.05 -11.65
CA THR A 86 5.00 -5.14 -11.37
C THR A 86 5.80 -6.33 -10.88
N THR A 87 5.35 -6.91 -9.77
CA THR A 87 6.04 -8.05 -9.15
C THR A 87 5.03 -9.02 -8.56
N TYR A 88 5.49 -10.22 -8.24
CA TYR A 88 4.75 -11.16 -7.40
C TYR A 88 5.16 -10.89 -5.95
N LEU A 89 4.22 -10.44 -5.13
CA LEU A 89 4.46 -10.13 -3.73
C LEU A 89 4.08 -11.34 -2.87
N ASP A 90 5.10 -11.95 -2.28
CA ASP A 90 5.01 -13.02 -1.28
C ASP A 90 6.00 -12.68 -0.15
N GLY A 91 5.48 -12.10 0.93
CA GLY A 91 6.29 -11.43 1.96
C GLY A 91 6.50 -9.94 1.66
N GLU A 92 7.75 -9.54 1.39
CA GLU A 92 8.13 -8.12 1.26
C GLU A 92 8.96 -7.83 0.01
N THR A 93 8.90 -6.58 -0.43
CA THR A 93 9.75 -6.01 -1.47
C THR A 93 10.03 -4.54 -1.15
N THR A 94 11.04 -3.94 -1.78
CA THR A 94 11.33 -2.52 -1.64
C THR A 94 11.31 -1.83 -3.00
N VAL A 95 10.96 -0.55 -2.99
CA VAL A 95 11.08 0.33 -4.15
C VAL A 95 11.97 1.52 -3.82
N PRO A 96 12.96 1.83 -4.68
CA PRO A 96 13.79 3.00 -4.50
C PRO A 96 13.00 4.27 -4.83
N VAL A 97 13.13 5.29 -3.98
CA VAL A 97 12.48 6.58 -4.13
C VAL A 97 13.51 7.68 -3.88
N GLY A 98 13.75 8.48 -4.92
CA GLY A 98 14.61 9.66 -4.80
C GLY A 98 13.85 10.85 -4.23
N VAL A 99 14.33 11.40 -3.13
CA VAL A 99 13.85 12.67 -2.59
C VAL A 99 14.80 13.76 -3.05
N PHE A 100 14.30 14.76 -3.75
CA PHE A 100 15.09 15.90 -4.25
C PHE A 100 14.42 17.18 -3.81
N GLY A 101 15.16 18.11 -3.19
CA GLY A 101 14.64 19.42 -2.80
C GLY A 101 14.76 20.44 -3.93
N PRO A 102 13.74 20.67 -4.77
CA PRO A 102 13.81 21.67 -5.82
C PRO A 102 13.84 23.10 -5.24
N PRO A 103 14.39 24.09 -5.96
CA PRO A 103 14.36 25.49 -5.52
C PRO A 103 12.98 26.13 -5.61
N ASP A 104 12.06 25.55 -6.39
CA ASP A 104 10.76 26.15 -6.74
C ASP A 104 9.57 25.46 -6.06
N ALA A 105 9.80 24.62 -5.04
CA ALA A 105 8.73 24.03 -4.25
C ALA A 105 9.10 24.03 -2.77
N ASP A 106 8.13 24.34 -1.91
CA ASP A 106 8.26 24.29 -0.45
C ASP A 106 7.91 22.90 0.12
N GLU A 107 7.26 22.05 -0.68
CA GLU A 107 6.73 20.76 -0.26
C GLU A 107 6.70 19.73 -1.42
N LEU A 108 6.91 18.47 -1.06
CA LEU A 108 6.86 17.31 -1.95
C LEU A 108 5.87 16.29 -1.38
N GLU A 109 4.83 15.96 -2.14
CA GLU A 109 3.90 14.88 -1.81
C GLU A 109 4.29 13.60 -2.56
N PHE A 110 4.76 12.60 -1.82
CA PHE A 110 5.03 11.26 -2.33
C PHE A 110 3.81 10.37 -2.14
N VAL A 111 3.42 9.67 -3.19
CA VAL A 111 2.35 8.67 -3.12
C VAL A 111 2.86 7.34 -3.64
N VAL A 112 2.71 6.30 -2.82
CA VAL A 112 2.91 4.91 -3.21
C VAL A 112 1.54 4.29 -3.41
N GLU A 113 1.24 3.88 -4.63
CA GLU A 113 0.03 3.18 -5.01
C GLU A 113 0.35 1.73 -5.35
N VAL A 114 -0.36 0.80 -4.71
CA VAL A 114 -0.28 -0.63 -4.98
C VAL A 114 -1.61 -1.10 -5.55
N VAL A 115 -1.58 -1.64 -6.76
CA VAL A 115 -2.74 -2.20 -7.48
C VAL A 115 -2.62 -3.72 -7.58
N PHE A 116 -3.74 -4.39 -7.83
CA PHE A 116 -3.83 -5.86 -7.91
C PHE A 116 -4.35 -6.28 -9.29
N PRO A 117 -3.50 -6.41 -10.32
CA PRO A 117 -3.97 -6.61 -11.70
C PRO A 117 -4.84 -7.85 -11.92
N ASP A 118 -4.60 -8.89 -11.11
CA ASP A 118 -5.26 -10.19 -11.24
C ASP A 118 -6.47 -10.35 -10.32
N LEU A 119 -6.78 -9.35 -9.49
CA LEU A 119 -7.84 -9.41 -8.48
C LEU A 119 -8.71 -8.13 -8.51
N PRO A 120 -10.02 -8.22 -8.25
CA PRO A 120 -10.91 -7.05 -8.19
C PRO A 120 -10.77 -6.31 -6.85
N LEU A 121 -9.54 -6.03 -6.42
CA LEU A 121 -9.25 -5.30 -5.18
C LEU A 121 -9.03 -3.82 -5.48
N MET A 122 -9.47 -2.98 -4.55
CA MET A 122 -9.20 -1.55 -4.60
C MET A 122 -7.70 -1.30 -4.40
N PRO A 123 -7.11 -0.29 -5.07
CA PRO A 123 -5.73 0.09 -4.84
C PRO A 123 -5.49 0.50 -3.38
N VAL A 124 -4.33 0.14 -2.86
CA VAL A 124 -3.81 0.67 -1.58
C VAL A 124 -2.98 1.91 -1.91
N ARG A 125 -3.23 3.02 -1.20
CA ARG A 125 -2.47 4.26 -1.35
C ARG A 125 -1.88 4.66 -0.01
N ALA A 126 -0.60 4.95 0.00
CA ALA A 126 0.11 5.55 1.12
C ALA A 126 0.72 6.87 0.67
N THR A 127 0.62 7.90 1.51
CA THR A 127 1.14 9.24 1.23
C THR A 127 2.17 9.64 2.27
N ARG A 128 3.24 10.31 1.84
CA ARG A 128 4.23 10.96 2.70
C ARG A 128 4.55 12.34 2.15
N THR A 129 4.64 13.32 3.05
CA THR A 129 4.97 14.70 2.70
C THR A 129 6.36 15.04 3.20
N VAL A 130 7.17 15.70 2.36
CA VAL A 130 8.52 16.19 2.70
C VAL A 130 8.57 17.70 2.51
N GLN A 131 9.00 18.43 3.52
CA GLN A 131 9.20 19.88 3.43
C GLN A 131 10.54 20.21 2.75
N VAL A 132 10.57 21.24 1.93
CA VAL A 132 11.81 21.76 1.33
C VAL A 132 12.25 23.00 2.11
N ALA A 133 13.37 22.93 2.83
CA ALA A 133 13.86 24.04 3.66
C ALA A 133 15.36 23.96 3.97
#